data_AF-A0A4D6KB14-F1
#
_entry.id   AF-A0A4D6KB14-F1
#
_cell.length_a   1.000
_cell.length_b   1.000
_cell.length_c   1.000
_cell.angle_alpha   90.00
_cell.angle_beta   90.00
_cell.angle_gamma   90.00
#
_symmetry.space_group_name_H-M   'P 1'
#
loop_
_entity.id
_entity.type
_entity.pdbx_description
1 polymer ?
#
loop_
_entity_poly.entity_id
_entity_poly.type
_entity_poly.pdbx_seq_one_letter_code
_entity_poly.pdbx_strand_id
1 'polypeptide(L)'
;MRDPLRAGVAIYNEGRYHAAHDAWEDHWLDLSRGTDDERLLHGLIQFTAVVHHLDDGNYSGATGLAESAAAYLADLPAAYRGVELDAVRSFLGRVATAPRELTPDDAPPLVYEGRRLTYDDLDFEATAVAARVLAEGDDEHAVEAGVEYAREEVAADESGTYTGLVFAFVRERDRRPIVTTRLGEHVQRREHRESDVNGLFE
;
A
#
# COMPACT_ATOMS: atom_id res chain seq x y z
N MET A 1 -0.20 1.94 12.29
CA MET A 1 -1.31 1.51 11.41
C MET A 1 -1.88 2.57 10.48
N ARG A 2 -2.18 3.81 10.90
CA ARG A 2 -2.93 4.78 10.07
C ARG A 2 -2.37 4.94 8.66
N ASP A 3 -1.07 5.20 8.53
CA ASP A 3 -0.46 5.52 7.24
C ASP A 3 -0.28 4.27 6.35
N PRO A 4 0.19 3.12 6.87
CA PRO A 4 0.12 1.84 6.15
C PRO A 4 -1.29 1.47 5.67
N LEU A 5 -2.31 1.66 6.52
CA LEU A 5 -3.70 1.38 6.18
C LEU A 5 -4.17 2.26 5.01
N ARG A 6 -3.94 3.57 5.09
CA ARG A 6 -4.30 4.53 4.03
C ARG A 6 -3.53 4.24 2.73
N ALA A 7 -2.24 3.91 2.82
CA ALA A 7 -1.42 3.55 1.67
C ALA A 7 -1.98 2.32 0.95
N GLY A 8 -2.20 1.21 1.67
CA GLY A 8 -2.74 -0.01 1.06
C GLY A 8 -4.15 0.17 0.50
N VAL A 9 -5.02 0.98 1.14
CA VAL A 9 -6.34 1.33 0.59
C VAL A 9 -6.21 2.07 -0.75
N ALA A 10 -5.32 3.06 -0.85
CA ALA A 10 -5.09 3.80 -2.09
C ALA A 10 -4.49 2.90 -3.17
N ILE A 11 -3.47 2.09 -2.85
CA ILE A 11 -2.84 1.13 -3.77
C ILE A 11 -3.89 0.13 -4.31
N TYR A 12 -4.73 -0.42 -3.43
CA TYR A 12 -5.84 -1.29 -3.83
C TYR A 12 -6.80 -0.60 -4.80
N ASN A 13 -7.23 0.62 -4.47
CA ASN A 13 -8.19 1.38 -5.27
C ASN A 13 -7.66 1.79 -6.66
N GLU A 14 -6.33 1.78 -6.84
CA GLU A 14 -5.60 1.99 -8.10
C GLU A 14 -5.36 0.68 -8.88
N GLY A 15 -5.99 -0.42 -8.47
CA GLY A 15 -5.94 -1.72 -9.13
C GLY A 15 -4.62 -2.48 -8.89
N ARG A 16 -3.86 -2.11 -7.86
CA ARG A 16 -2.60 -2.77 -7.48
C ARG A 16 -2.85 -3.75 -6.34
N TYR A 17 -3.70 -4.74 -6.57
CA TYR A 17 -4.18 -5.63 -5.51
C TYR A 17 -3.07 -6.38 -4.78
N HIS A 18 -2.11 -6.94 -5.52
CA HIS A 18 -0.96 -7.62 -4.91
C HIS A 18 -0.15 -6.66 -4.04
N ALA A 19 0.33 -5.53 -4.59
CA ALA A 19 1.11 -4.56 -3.82
C ALA A 19 0.37 -4.00 -2.58
N ALA A 20 -0.97 -3.90 -2.61
CA ALA A 20 -1.73 -3.45 -1.43
C ALA A 20 -1.55 -4.38 -0.21
N HIS A 21 -1.28 -5.66 -0.45
CA HIS A 21 -0.91 -6.64 0.58
C HIS A 21 0.32 -6.16 1.38
N ASP A 22 1.39 -5.82 0.67
CA ASP A 22 2.70 -5.55 1.27
C ASP A 22 2.68 -4.27 2.10
N ALA A 23 1.80 -3.33 1.75
CA ALA A 23 1.55 -2.13 2.55
C ALA A 23 1.02 -2.45 3.97
N TRP A 24 0.45 -3.63 4.19
CA TRP A 24 -0.10 -4.05 5.48
C TRP A 24 0.67 -5.18 6.14
N GLU A 25 1.42 -5.99 5.37
CA GLU A 25 2.04 -7.23 5.85
C GLU A 25 3.00 -7.00 7.02
N ASP A 26 3.96 -6.09 6.89
CA ASP A 26 4.93 -5.79 7.96
C ASP A 26 4.22 -5.41 9.26
N HIS A 27 3.22 -4.54 9.16
CA HIS A 27 2.48 -4.10 10.34
C HIS A 27 1.63 -5.23 10.92
N TRP A 28 1.05 -6.09 10.08
CA TRP A 28 0.28 -7.25 10.50
C TRP A 28 1.15 -8.27 11.25
N LEU A 29 2.35 -8.56 10.76
CA LEU A 29 3.29 -9.50 11.39
C LEU A 29 3.70 -9.08 12.81
N ASP A 30 3.72 -7.77 13.08
CA ASP A 30 4.02 -7.20 14.40
C ASP A 30 2.84 -7.24 15.39
N LEU A 31 1.62 -7.51 14.92
CA LEU A 31 0.43 -7.49 15.77
C LEU A 31 0.28 -8.76 16.60
N SER A 32 -0.26 -8.58 17.80
CA SER A 32 -0.69 -9.71 18.62
C SER A 32 -1.90 -10.40 17.97
N ARG A 33 -1.80 -11.72 17.83
CA ARG A 33 -2.86 -12.56 17.25
C ARG A 33 -4.19 -12.39 17.98
N GLY A 34 -5.28 -12.35 17.21
CA GLY A 34 -6.65 -12.33 17.73
C GLY A 34 -7.16 -10.96 18.16
N THR A 35 -6.32 -9.91 18.06
CA THR A 35 -6.75 -8.52 18.20
C THR A 35 -7.56 -8.05 16.99
N ASP A 36 -8.41 -7.04 17.16
CA ASP A 36 -9.23 -6.51 16.07
C ASP A 36 -8.38 -5.87 14.95
N ASP A 37 -7.24 -5.25 15.30
CA ASP A 37 -6.29 -4.73 14.32
C ASP A 37 -5.65 -5.87 13.50
N GLU A 38 -5.28 -6.98 14.14
CA GLU A 38 -4.74 -8.15 13.43
C GLU A 38 -5.79 -8.75 12.50
N ARG A 39 -7.02 -8.95 12.99
CA ARG A 39 -8.14 -9.46 12.19
C ARG A 39 -8.45 -8.57 10.99
N LEU A 40 -8.42 -7.24 11.18
CA LEU A 40 -8.63 -6.28 10.10
C LEU A 40 -7.59 -6.49 9.01
N LEU A 41 -6.30 -6.42 9.35
CA LEU A 41 -5.24 -6.49 8.34
C LEU A 41 -5.19 -7.87 7.69
N HIS A 42 -5.34 -8.94 8.46
CA HIS A 42 -5.37 -10.30 7.92
C HIS A 42 -6.54 -10.50 6.95
N GLY A 43 -7.73 -10.01 7.30
CA GLY A 43 -8.90 -10.07 6.43
C GLY A 43 -8.74 -9.26 5.15
N LEU A 44 -8.15 -8.06 5.23
CA LEU A 44 -7.88 -7.23 4.06
C LEU A 44 -6.77 -7.82 3.16
N ILE A 45 -5.71 -8.36 3.75
CA ILE A 45 -4.63 -9.10 3.06
C ILE A 45 -5.22 -10.30 2.29
N GLN A 46 -6.08 -11.09 2.92
CA GLN A 46 -6.71 -12.20 2.20
C GLN A 46 -7.72 -11.72 1.17
N PHE A 47 -8.42 -10.62 1.40
CA PHE A 47 -9.30 -10.02 0.41
C PHE A 47 -8.55 -9.58 -0.86
N THR A 48 -7.37 -8.98 -0.75
CA THR A 48 -6.56 -8.64 -1.94
C THR A 48 -6.12 -9.89 -2.69
N ALA A 49 -5.74 -10.96 -1.96
CA ALA A 49 -5.40 -12.25 -2.54
C ALA A 49 -6.60 -12.92 -3.24
N VAL A 50 -7.83 -12.78 -2.71
CA VAL A 50 -9.05 -13.25 -3.39
C VAL A 50 -9.19 -12.62 -4.78
N VAL A 51 -9.00 -11.29 -4.87
CA VAL A 51 -9.11 -10.57 -6.14
C VAL A 51 -8.04 -11.05 -7.14
N HIS A 52 -6.80 -11.24 -6.68
CA HIS A 52 -5.72 -11.77 -7.50
C HIS A 52 -6.02 -13.20 -8.00
N HIS A 53 -6.54 -14.08 -7.14
CA HIS A 53 -6.90 -15.45 -7.51
C HIS A 53 -8.05 -15.52 -8.52
N LEU A 54 -8.99 -14.55 -8.51
CA LEU A 54 -10.02 -14.44 -9.54
C LEU A 54 -9.41 -14.10 -10.90
N ASP A 55 -8.42 -13.19 -10.94
CA ASP A 55 -7.71 -12.80 -12.16
C ASP A 55 -6.97 -13.99 -12.79
N ASP A 56 -6.31 -14.79 -11.94
CA ASP A 56 -5.59 -16.01 -12.36
C ASP A 56 -6.52 -17.19 -12.72
N GLY A 57 -7.84 -17.06 -12.53
CA GLY A 57 -8.80 -18.16 -12.68
C GLY A 57 -8.65 -19.28 -11.64
N ASN A 58 -7.93 -19.02 -10.54
CA ASN A 58 -7.77 -19.94 -9.42
C ASN A 58 -8.98 -19.88 -8.47
N TYR A 59 -10.13 -20.30 -8.98
CA TYR A 59 -11.42 -20.22 -8.26
C TYR A 59 -11.43 -20.99 -6.94
N SER A 60 -10.74 -22.13 -6.86
CA SER A 60 -10.67 -22.91 -5.61
C SER A 60 -9.89 -22.16 -4.54
N GLY A 61 -8.79 -21.50 -4.91
CA GLY A 61 -8.03 -20.65 -3.99
C GLY A 61 -8.83 -19.40 -3.59
N ALA A 62 -9.51 -18.77 -4.55
CA ALA A 62 -10.37 -17.62 -4.28
C ALA A 62 -11.48 -17.95 -3.28
N THR A 63 -12.16 -19.11 -3.42
CA THR A 63 -13.19 -19.55 -2.46
C THR A 63 -12.61 -19.72 -1.05
N GLY A 64 -11.52 -20.45 -0.89
CA GLY A 64 -10.93 -20.70 0.43
C GLY A 64 -10.44 -19.43 1.12
N LEU A 65 -9.79 -18.53 0.38
CA LEU A 65 -9.39 -17.22 0.88
C LEU A 65 -10.60 -16.34 1.20
N ALA A 66 -11.69 -16.43 0.43
CA ALA A 66 -12.88 -15.64 0.67
C ALA A 66 -13.59 -16.04 1.97
N GLU A 67 -13.72 -17.34 2.23
CA GLU A 67 -14.26 -17.87 3.49
C GLU A 67 -13.40 -17.45 4.69
N SER A 68 -12.08 -17.59 4.57
CA SER A 68 -11.13 -17.21 5.62
C SER A 68 -11.13 -15.70 5.89
N ALA A 69 -11.07 -14.87 4.84
CA ALA A 69 -11.12 -13.41 4.96
C ALA A 69 -12.42 -12.96 5.62
N ALA A 70 -13.55 -13.54 5.22
CA ALA A 70 -14.85 -13.25 5.80
C ALA A 70 -14.89 -13.60 7.29
N ALA A 71 -14.27 -14.71 7.70
CA ALA A 71 -14.18 -15.11 9.10
C ALA A 71 -13.35 -14.13 9.95
N TYR A 72 -12.22 -13.64 9.45
CA TYR A 72 -11.44 -12.60 10.15
C TYR A 72 -12.24 -11.31 10.32
N LEU A 73 -12.96 -10.91 9.28
CA LEU A 73 -13.72 -9.66 9.30
C LEU A 73 -15.07 -9.78 9.99
N ALA A 74 -15.59 -10.98 10.31
CA ALA A 74 -16.99 -11.17 10.73
C ALA A 74 -17.39 -10.37 11.98
N ASP A 75 -16.54 -10.38 13.00
CA ASP A 75 -16.85 -9.80 14.32
C ASP A 75 -16.50 -8.31 14.44
N LEU A 76 -15.84 -7.73 13.44
CA LEU A 76 -15.52 -6.30 13.43
C LEU A 76 -16.79 -5.46 13.24
N PRO A 77 -16.83 -4.18 13.66
CA PRO A 77 -17.92 -3.28 13.32
C PRO A 77 -18.02 -3.05 11.80
N ALA A 78 -19.15 -2.53 11.31
CA ALA A 78 -19.37 -2.23 9.89
C ALA A 78 -18.29 -1.31 9.29
N ALA A 79 -17.75 -0.41 10.12
CA ALA A 79 -16.53 0.33 9.82
C ALA A 79 -15.54 0.20 10.98
N TYR A 80 -14.28 -0.14 10.69
CA TYR A 80 -13.22 -0.29 11.68
C TYR A 80 -11.97 0.44 11.21
N ARG A 81 -11.36 1.26 12.08
CA ARG A 81 -10.18 2.09 11.76
C ARG A 81 -10.34 2.99 10.53
N GLY A 82 -11.59 3.37 10.24
CA GLY A 82 -11.99 4.16 9.08
C GLY A 82 -12.39 3.33 7.87
N VAL A 83 -12.04 2.04 7.78
CA VAL A 83 -12.36 1.19 6.62
C VAL A 83 -13.78 0.64 6.74
N GLU A 84 -14.59 0.81 5.70
CA GLU A 84 -15.94 0.23 5.59
C GLU A 84 -15.87 -1.22 5.09
N LEU A 85 -16.46 -2.16 5.83
CA LEU A 85 -16.29 -3.60 5.61
C LEU A 85 -17.50 -4.28 4.98
N ASP A 86 -18.68 -3.66 4.94
CA ASP A 86 -19.90 -4.32 4.49
C ASP A 86 -19.85 -4.72 3.01
N ALA A 87 -19.33 -3.84 2.14
CA ALA A 87 -19.14 -4.15 0.72
C ALA A 87 -18.12 -5.29 0.53
N VAL A 88 -17.02 -5.25 1.29
CA VAL A 88 -15.98 -6.30 1.29
C VAL A 88 -16.57 -7.64 1.70
N ARG A 89 -17.27 -7.71 2.84
CA ARG A 89 -17.94 -8.92 3.34
C ARG A 89 -18.96 -9.46 2.33
N SER A 90 -19.75 -8.58 1.73
CA SER A 90 -20.72 -8.98 0.70
C SER A 90 -20.02 -9.59 -0.51
N PHE A 91 -18.91 -9.00 -0.97
CA PHE A 91 -18.13 -9.53 -2.08
C PHE A 91 -17.53 -10.90 -1.75
N LEU A 92 -16.89 -11.04 -0.60
CA LEU A 92 -16.32 -12.30 -0.12
C LEU A 92 -17.37 -13.41 -0.06
N GLY A 93 -18.57 -13.13 0.44
CA GLY A 93 -19.68 -14.10 0.46
C GLY A 93 -20.11 -14.57 -0.94
N ARG A 94 -20.14 -13.66 -1.93
CA ARG A 94 -20.42 -14.02 -3.33
C ARG A 94 -19.31 -14.90 -3.90
N VAL A 95 -18.03 -14.55 -3.68
CA VAL A 95 -16.89 -15.36 -4.15
C VAL A 95 -16.87 -16.75 -3.52
N ALA A 96 -17.19 -16.86 -2.23
CA ALA A 96 -17.28 -18.15 -1.56
C ALA A 96 -18.35 -19.07 -2.20
N THR A 97 -19.43 -18.49 -2.73
CA THR A 97 -20.57 -19.23 -3.27
C THR A 97 -20.45 -19.53 -4.77
N ALA A 98 -20.06 -18.52 -5.56
CA ALA A 98 -20.10 -18.55 -7.02
C ALA A 98 -18.88 -17.84 -7.62
N PRO A 99 -17.64 -18.32 -7.38
CA PRO A 99 -16.42 -17.63 -7.79
C PRO A 99 -16.26 -17.51 -9.31
N ARG A 100 -16.90 -18.41 -10.08
CA ARG A 100 -16.84 -18.42 -11.56
C ARG A 100 -17.74 -17.37 -12.21
N GLU A 101 -18.62 -16.74 -11.45
CA GLU A 101 -19.53 -15.70 -11.94
C GLU A 101 -18.97 -14.29 -11.72
N LEU A 102 -17.80 -14.19 -11.10
CA LEU A 102 -17.18 -12.93 -10.69
C LEU A 102 -15.82 -12.76 -11.34
N THR A 103 -15.45 -11.52 -11.59
CA THR A 103 -14.12 -11.11 -12.03
C THR A 103 -13.52 -10.13 -11.02
N PRO A 104 -12.23 -9.76 -11.18
CA PRO A 104 -11.64 -8.68 -10.38
C PRO A 104 -12.41 -7.34 -10.45
N ASP A 105 -13.10 -7.06 -11.56
CA ASP A 105 -13.89 -5.82 -11.73
C ASP A 105 -15.15 -5.77 -10.84
N ASP A 106 -15.61 -6.93 -10.36
CA ASP A 106 -16.73 -7.01 -9.41
C ASP A 106 -16.32 -6.69 -7.97
N ALA A 107 -15.01 -6.57 -7.70
CA ALA A 107 -14.49 -6.27 -6.38
C ALA A 107 -14.81 -4.82 -5.98
N PRO A 108 -15.32 -4.57 -4.76
CA PRO A 108 -15.69 -3.23 -4.34
C PRO A 108 -14.43 -2.40 -4.07
N PRO A 109 -14.45 -1.08 -4.35
CA PRO A 109 -13.40 -0.20 -3.85
C PRO A 109 -13.37 -0.23 -2.31
N LEU A 110 -12.19 -0.04 -1.73
CA LEU A 110 -12.05 0.19 -0.30
C LEU A 110 -12.40 1.64 0.03
N VAL A 111 -13.39 1.82 0.90
CA VAL A 111 -13.82 3.14 1.39
C VAL A 111 -13.21 3.36 2.76
N TYR A 112 -12.52 4.50 2.92
CA TYR A 112 -11.88 4.94 4.15
C TYR A 112 -12.47 6.29 4.57
N GLU A 113 -13.10 6.34 5.75
CA GLU A 113 -13.78 7.51 6.30
C GLU A 113 -14.77 8.15 5.29
N GLY A 114 -15.58 7.29 4.65
CA GLY A 114 -16.58 7.71 3.66
C GLY A 114 -16.02 8.14 2.31
N ARG A 115 -14.72 7.92 2.04
CA ARG A 115 -14.07 8.30 0.77
C ARG A 115 -13.34 7.11 0.13
N ARG A 116 -13.42 7.02 -1.19
CA ARG A 116 -12.52 6.16 -1.98
C ARG A 116 -11.18 6.90 -2.11
N LEU A 117 -10.18 6.51 -1.34
CA LEU A 117 -8.86 7.13 -1.43
C LEU A 117 -8.15 6.73 -2.72
N THR A 118 -7.41 7.68 -3.27
CA THR A 118 -6.44 7.55 -4.37
C THR A 118 -5.07 8.02 -3.88
N TYR A 119 -4.04 7.96 -4.73
CA TYR A 119 -2.72 8.49 -4.40
C TYR A 119 -2.71 10.01 -4.12
N ASP A 120 -3.67 10.76 -4.66
CA ASP A 120 -3.78 12.20 -4.43
C ASP A 120 -4.27 12.54 -3.01
N ASP A 121 -4.94 11.59 -2.35
CA ASP A 121 -5.46 11.77 -0.99
C ASP A 121 -4.43 11.49 0.12
N LEU A 122 -3.24 10.99 -0.24
CA LEU A 122 -2.21 10.60 0.70
C LEU A 122 -1.41 11.82 1.19
N ASP A 123 -1.20 11.89 2.51
CA ASP A 123 -0.19 12.75 3.12
C ASP A 123 1.20 12.14 2.91
N PHE A 124 2.25 12.84 3.36
CA PHE A 124 3.62 12.41 3.12
C PHE A 124 3.92 11.03 3.71
N GLU A 125 3.54 10.75 4.96
CA GLU A 125 3.85 9.47 5.60
C GLU A 125 3.14 8.30 4.91
N ALA A 126 1.87 8.46 4.48
CA ALA A 126 1.21 7.41 3.71
C ALA A 126 1.79 7.27 2.28
N THR A 127 2.25 8.37 1.69
CA THR A 127 2.95 8.35 0.39
C THR A 127 4.31 7.66 0.51
N ALA A 128 5.05 7.85 1.59
CA ALA A 128 6.31 7.18 1.85
C ALA A 128 6.14 5.67 1.95
N VAL A 129 5.10 5.19 2.65
CA VAL A 129 4.75 3.76 2.67
C VAL A 129 4.40 3.26 1.27
N ALA A 130 3.56 4.01 0.54
CA ALA A 130 3.19 3.62 -0.82
C ALA A 130 4.39 3.59 -1.77
N ALA A 131 5.33 4.53 -1.64
CA ALA A 131 6.54 4.58 -2.46
C ALA A 131 7.39 3.34 -2.27
N ARG A 132 7.64 2.93 -1.02
CA ARG A 132 8.41 1.71 -0.70
C ARG A 132 7.78 0.46 -1.32
N VAL A 133 6.48 0.29 -1.11
CA VAL A 133 5.71 -0.84 -1.65
C VAL A 133 5.73 -0.87 -3.19
N LEU A 134 5.58 0.30 -3.83
CA LEU A 134 5.52 0.40 -5.28
C LEU A 134 6.91 0.39 -5.96
N ALA A 135 8.00 0.35 -5.18
CA ALA A 135 9.36 0.30 -5.67
C ALA A 135 9.82 -1.10 -6.07
N GLU A 136 9.04 -2.14 -5.77
CA GLU A 136 9.34 -3.49 -6.23
C GLU A 136 9.50 -3.51 -7.77
N GLY A 137 10.68 -3.94 -8.24
CA GLY A 137 11.03 -3.96 -9.66
C GLY A 137 11.56 -2.63 -10.23
N ASP A 138 11.71 -1.59 -9.39
CA ASP A 138 12.39 -0.32 -9.67
C ASP A 138 13.73 -0.25 -8.89
N ASP A 139 14.38 0.93 -8.85
CA ASP A 139 15.56 1.18 -8.01
C ASP A 139 15.12 1.40 -6.55
N GLU A 140 14.90 0.30 -5.82
CA GLU A 140 14.46 0.30 -4.42
C GLU A 140 15.37 1.13 -3.50
N HIS A 141 16.68 1.10 -3.72
CA HIS A 141 17.63 1.91 -2.95
C HIS A 141 17.40 3.40 -3.16
N ALA A 142 17.24 3.84 -4.42
CA ALA A 142 16.95 5.24 -4.71
C ALA A 142 15.62 5.71 -4.10
N VAL A 143 14.59 4.86 -4.11
CA VAL A 143 13.30 5.19 -3.49
C VAL A 143 13.43 5.26 -1.97
N GLU A 144 14.07 4.30 -1.34
CA GLU A 144 14.26 4.25 0.12
C GLU A 144 15.05 5.45 0.63
N ALA A 145 16.22 5.72 0.04
CA ALA A 145 17.03 6.89 0.40
C ALA A 145 16.28 8.20 0.09
N GLY A 146 15.56 8.25 -1.03
CA GLY A 146 14.73 9.38 -1.41
C GLY A 146 13.62 9.68 -0.39
N VAL A 147 12.97 8.65 0.15
CA VAL A 147 11.96 8.78 1.21
C VAL A 147 12.58 9.34 2.49
N GLU A 148 13.75 8.85 2.91
CA GLU A 148 14.42 9.35 4.12
C GLU A 148 14.85 10.82 3.95
N TYR A 149 15.42 11.18 2.81
CA TYR A 149 15.76 12.58 2.50
C TYR A 149 14.53 13.48 2.40
N ALA A 150 13.41 12.99 1.86
CA ALA A 150 12.16 13.75 1.84
C ALA A 150 11.61 13.95 3.26
N ARG A 151 11.75 12.97 4.15
CA ARG A 151 11.31 13.07 5.54
C ARG A 151 12.10 14.13 6.31
N GLU A 152 13.39 14.28 6.01
CA GLU A 152 14.21 15.39 6.52
C GLU A 152 13.75 16.76 6.00
N GLU A 153 13.43 16.88 4.70
CA GLU A 153 12.88 18.12 4.12
C GLU A 153 11.57 18.52 4.83
N VAL A 154 10.66 17.55 5.03
CA VAL A 154 9.40 17.78 5.75
C VAL A 154 9.64 18.17 7.20
N ALA A 155 10.59 17.54 7.90
CA ALA A 155 10.94 17.88 9.28
C ALA A 155 11.54 19.30 9.40
N ALA A 156 12.17 19.80 8.34
CA ALA A 156 12.68 21.16 8.24
C ALA A 156 11.62 22.20 7.80
N ASP A 157 10.37 21.78 7.56
CA ASP A 157 9.31 22.60 6.95
C ASP A 157 9.70 23.16 5.56
N GLU A 158 10.52 22.40 4.84
CA GLU A 158 11.01 22.75 3.51
C GLU A 158 10.20 21.99 2.44
N SER A 159 9.68 22.74 1.45
CA SER A 159 9.29 22.12 0.19
C SER A 159 10.56 21.84 -0.61
N GLY A 160 10.90 20.56 -0.75
CA GLY A 160 12.14 20.17 -1.38
C GLY A 160 11.97 19.19 -2.55
N THR A 161 13.13 18.85 -3.11
CA THR A 161 13.22 18.05 -4.34
C THR A 161 12.82 16.60 -4.07
N TYR A 162 13.23 16.03 -2.94
CA TYR A 162 12.95 14.64 -2.62
C TYR A 162 11.46 14.44 -2.35
N THR A 163 10.83 15.33 -1.59
CA THR A 163 9.40 15.32 -1.33
C THR A 163 8.61 15.34 -2.64
N GLY A 164 8.94 16.27 -3.56
CA GLY A 164 8.29 16.35 -4.86
C GLY A 164 8.47 15.08 -5.71
N LEU A 165 9.67 14.49 -5.71
CA LEU A 165 9.95 13.26 -6.47
C LEU A 165 9.28 12.03 -5.87
N VAL A 166 9.20 11.91 -4.54
CA VAL A 166 8.49 10.81 -3.86
C VAL A 166 6.99 10.87 -4.16
N PHE A 167 6.37 12.06 -4.10
CA PHE A 167 4.98 12.22 -4.53
C PHE A 167 4.78 11.90 -6.01
N ALA A 168 5.67 12.38 -6.89
CA ALA A 168 5.59 12.09 -8.32
C ALA A 168 5.77 10.59 -8.62
N PHE A 169 6.63 9.89 -7.88
CA PHE A 169 6.87 8.45 -8.06
C PHE A 169 5.60 7.62 -7.82
N VAL A 170 4.84 7.98 -6.79
CA VAL A 170 3.57 7.33 -6.44
C VAL A 170 2.47 7.75 -7.42
N ARG A 171 2.30 9.05 -7.68
CA ARG A 171 1.15 9.60 -8.43
C ARG A 171 1.27 9.52 -9.94
N GLU A 172 2.48 9.65 -10.50
CA GLU A 172 2.71 9.67 -11.95
C GLU A 172 3.13 8.29 -12.48
N ARG A 173 2.23 7.30 -12.40
CA ARG A 173 2.47 5.90 -12.79
C ARG A 173 3.17 5.75 -14.15
N ASP A 174 2.71 6.46 -15.18
CA ASP A 174 3.26 6.34 -16.55
C ASP A 174 4.66 6.95 -16.70
N ARG A 175 5.08 7.77 -15.74
CA ARG A 175 6.39 8.45 -15.71
C ARG A 175 7.31 7.90 -14.64
N ARG A 176 6.87 6.89 -13.88
CA ARG A 176 7.65 6.31 -12.78
C ARG A 176 9.10 6.00 -13.17
N PRO A 177 9.42 5.37 -14.32
CA PRO A 177 10.82 5.11 -14.69
C PRO A 177 11.68 6.39 -14.79
N ILE A 178 11.11 7.49 -15.29
CA ILE A 178 11.79 8.79 -15.39
C ILE A 178 11.96 9.41 -14.00
N VAL A 179 10.95 9.30 -13.14
CA VAL A 179 11.00 9.80 -11.76
C VAL A 179 12.03 9.01 -10.95
N THR A 180 12.05 7.68 -11.03
CA THR A 180 13.04 6.80 -10.38
C THR A 180 14.45 7.17 -10.81
N THR A 181 14.68 7.36 -12.12
CA THR A 181 16.00 7.77 -12.65
C THR A 181 16.45 9.11 -12.02
N ARG A 182 15.57 10.11 -12.00
CA ARG A 182 15.88 11.42 -11.41
C ARG A 182 16.13 11.31 -9.92
N LEU A 183 15.30 10.55 -9.20
CA LEU A 183 15.46 10.33 -7.77
C LEU A 183 16.81 9.70 -7.47
N GLY A 184 17.21 8.65 -8.20
CA GLY A 184 18.51 8.02 -8.10
C GLY A 184 19.67 8.98 -8.34
N GLU A 185 19.60 9.84 -9.36
CA GLU A 185 20.62 10.87 -9.58
C GLU A 185 20.72 11.87 -8.42
N HIS A 186 19.59 12.27 -7.83
CA HIS A 186 19.58 13.19 -6.68
C HIS A 186 20.12 12.52 -5.41
N VAL A 187 19.76 11.26 -5.16
CA VAL A 187 20.28 10.45 -4.06
C VAL A 187 21.80 10.30 -4.18
N GLN A 188 22.31 9.83 -5.32
CA GLN A 188 23.74 9.64 -5.55
C GLN A 188 24.55 10.94 -5.35
N ARG A 189 24.05 12.08 -5.84
CA ARG A 189 24.72 13.39 -5.64
C ARG A 189 24.77 13.79 -4.17
N ARG A 190 23.76 13.44 -3.39
CA ARG A 190 23.70 13.77 -1.96
C ARG A 190 24.59 12.85 -1.14
N GLU A 191 24.53 11.54 -1.37
CA GLU A 191 25.41 10.55 -0.73
C GLU A 191 26.90 10.85 -0.99
N HIS A 192 27.26 11.27 -2.22
CA HIS A 192 28.63 11.70 -2.52
C HIS A 192 29.05 12.92 -1.68
N ARG A 193 28.19 13.94 -1.57
CA ARG A 193 28.50 15.12 -0.74
C ARG A 193 28.64 14.77 0.73
N GLU A 194 27.78 13.91 1.26
CA GLU A 194 27.84 13.45 2.65
C GLU A 194 29.12 12.64 2.92
N SER A 195 29.53 11.79 1.97
CA SER A 195 30.78 11.02 2.03
C SER A 195 32.02 11.91 1.97
N ASP A 196 32.05 12.89 1.07
CA ASP A 196 33.15 13.87 0.96
C ASP A 196 33.31 14.69 2.24
N VAL A 197 32.19 15.06 2.89
CA VAL A 197 32.23 15.78 4.17
C VAL A 197 32.76 14.90 5.29
N ASN A 198 32.33 13.64 5.38
CA ASN A 198 32.79 12.71 6.43
C ASN A 198 34.30 12.41 6.29
N GLY A 199 34.82 12.28 5.07
CA GLY A 199 36.25 12.06 4.82
C GLY A 199 37.16 13.27 5.12
N LEU A 200 36.61 14.46 5.37
CA LEU A 200 37.38 15.65 5.77
C LEU A 200 37.65 15.73 7.29
N PHE A 201 36.99 14.89 8.09
CA PHE A 201 37.09 14.89 9.56
C PHE A 201 37.75 13.62 10.14
N GLU A 202 38.28 12.71 9.29
CA GLU A 202 39.18 11.61 9.64
C GLU A 202 40.66 12.01 9.48
#